data_AF-A0A954Y5X2-F1
#
_entry.id   AF-A0A954Y5X2-F1
#
_cell.length_a   1.000
_cell.length_b   1.000
_cell.length_c   1.000
_cell.angle_alpha   90.00
_cell.angle_beta   90.00
_cell.angle_gamma   90.00
#
_symmetry.space_group_name_H-M   'P 1'
#
loop_
_entity.id
_entity.type
_entity.pdbx_description
1 polymer ?
#
loop_
_entity_poly.entity_id
_entity_poly.type
_entity_poly.pdbx_seq_one_letter_code
_entity_poly.pdbx_strand_id
1 'polypeptide(L)'
;GIIVLFVAVLGQGSAGKALMRAEIPGPNKEGSQERMQHAAWSFAAIYLALNLVLAIILKVEGLSLRGGMSWFDAICHAFGTMATGGFSTYNASLGYFDSALIEYTVLVFMIIAGMNFSLIYLAMIGRVGLMLKDVEWRTYLGIIVGGSLALIAISVFMSHDFDLEDRSEMGRELYDAARYVPFTFVSILTTTGYGTHDFDKWNQFARAVLFLLMFVGGCAGSTGGGLKVIRHVLFIKILRLEIEHSFHPTVVRHLRLGGVAIPDQEVRKQILLYFGLVTFIFMLSWLLLVGFEPDATWTDHGHSLGNKLIDCASAVAATLNNIGPGLGTVGATQNYAVFSPFAKLLFTFLMMLGRLELFAILVLAMPSFWRVR
;
A
#
# COMPACT_ATOMS: atom_id res chain seq x y z
N GLY A 1 11.30 7.46 1.08
CA GLY A 1 11.37 6.84 -0.25
C GLY A 1 12.81 6.80 -0.72
N ILE A 2 13.17 5.85 -1.58
CA ILE A 2 14.53 5.71 -2.14
C ILE A 2 15.07 7.05 -2.66
N ILE A 3 14.19 7.93 -3.16
CA ILE A 3 14.54 9.27 -3.66
C ILE A 3 14.95 10.24 -2.53
N VAL A 4 14.36 10.18 -1.34
CA VAL A 4 14.82 10.96 -0.17
C VAL A 4 16.19 10.48 0.31
N LEU A 5 16.44 9.16 0.26
CA LEU A 5 17.76 8.58 0.56
C LEU A 5 18.78 9.00 -0.51
N PHE A 6 18.44 8.92 -1.79
CA PHE A 6 19.27 9.38 -2.90
C PHE A 6 19.56 10.88 -2.81
N VAL A 7 18.59 11.72 -2.42
CA VAL A 7 18.79 13.18 -2.24
C VAL A 7 19.61 13.49 -0.98
N ALA A 8 19.41 12.74 0.11
CA ALA A 8 20.17 12.90 1.35
C ALA A 8 21.64 12.45 1.18
N VAL A 9 21.89 11.39 0.39
CA VAL A 9 23.22 10.78 0.20
C VAL A 9 23.97 11.38 -0.99
N LEU A 10 23.33 11.58 -2.16
CA LEU A 10 23.97 12.09 -3.39
C LEU A 10 23.89 13.62 -3.51
N GLY A 11 24.20 14.35 -2.44
CA GLY A 11 24.16 15.82 -2.44
C GLY A 11 24.61 16.48 -3.77
N GLN A 12 23.93 17.56 -4.16
CA GLN A 12 24.22 18.48 -5.27
C GLN A 12 24.08 17.99 -6.73
N GLY A 13 23.93 16.69 -7.03
CA GLY A 13 23.78 16.18 -8.40
C GLY A 13 22.45 16.55 -9.09
N SER A 14 22.46 16.88 -10.39
CA SER A 14 21.26 17.28 -11.16
C SER A 14 20.17 16.21 -11.26
N ALA A 15 20.54 14.93 -11.20
CA ALA A 15 19.62 13.80 -11.30
C ALA A 15 18.69 13.68 -10.07
N GLY A 16 19.23 13.84 -8.85
CA GLY A 16 18.41 13.82 -7.62
C GLY A 16 17.37 14.96 -7.58
N LYS A 17 17.67 16.10 -8.23
CA LYS A 17 16.81 17.28 -8.32
C LYS A 17 15.56 17.05 -9.20
N ALA A 18 15.70 16.29 -10.29
CA ALA A 18 14.60 16.01 -11.22
C ALA A 18 13.64 14.96 -10.66
N LEU A 19 14.17 13.92 -10.00
CA LEU A 19 13.39 12.85 -9.39
C LEU A 19 12.53 13.34 -8.21
N MET A 20 13.05 14.21 -7.34
CA MET A 20 12.30 14.70 -6.18
C MET A 20 11.15 15.65 -6.55
N ARG A 21 11.31 16.45 -7.63
CA ARG A 21 10.21 17.27 -8.18
C ARG A 21 9.07 16.43 -8.76
N ALA A 22 9.34 15.19 -9.17
CA ALA A 22 8.32 14.28 -9.70
C ALA A 22 7.51 13.60 -8.58
N GLU A 23 8.10 13.39 -7.40
CA GLU A 23 7.48 12.59 -6.32
C GLU A 23 6.68 13.41 -5.29
N ILE A 24 6.87 14.74 -5.19
CA ILE A 24 6.08 15.59 -4.28
C ILE A 24 4.77 16.01 -4.97
N PRO A 25 3.61 15.41 -4.64
CA PRO A 25 2.34 15.78 -5.23
C PRO A 25 1.77 16.89 -4.35
N GLY A 26 2.05 18.15 -4.68
CA GLY A 26 1.56 19.27 -3.89
C GLY A 26 1.70 20.62 -4.61
N PRO A 27 0.81 21.60 -4.34
CA PRO A 27 0.82 22.92 -4.99
C PRO A 27 2.05 23.77 -4.65
N ASN A 28 2.73 23.49 -3.54
CA ASN A 28 3.85 24.29 -3.05
C ASN A 28 5.18 23.75 -3.58
N LYS A 29 5.52 24.11 -4.83
CA LYS A 29 6.80 23.77 -5.49
C LYS A 29 7.97 24.70 -5.10
N GLU A 30 7.80 25.57 -4.11
CA GLU A 30 8.79 26.61 -3.76
C GLU A 30 9.43 26.37 -2.40
N GLY A 31 10.59 25.71 -2.40
CA GLY A 31 11.49 25.63 -1.24
C GLY A 31 12.94 25.85 -1.69
N SER A 32 13.70 26.68 -0.96
CA SER A 32 15.14 26.82 -1.21
C SER A 32 15.84 25.48 -0.96
N GLN A 33 16.94 25.25 -1.69
CA GLN A 33 17.69 23.98 -1.70
C GLN A 33 18.08 23.50 -0.30
N GLU A 34 18.45 24.43 0.58
CA GLU A 34 18.81 24.15 1.98
C GLU A 34 17.62 23.62 2.78
N ARG A 35 16.44 24.23 2.63
CA ARG A 35 15.21 23.78 3.31
C ARG A 35 14.82 22.37 2.89
N MET A 36 15.09 22.02 1.63
CA MET A 36 14.77 20.71 1.07
C MET A 36 15.72 19.61 1.58
N GLN A 37 17.03 19.90 1.70
CA GLN A 37 17.99 18.96 2.29
C GLN A 37 17.77 18.77 3.80
N HIS A 38 17.45 19.84 4.52
CA HIS A 38 17.07 19.75 5.94
C HIS A 38 15.79 18.92 6.15
N ALA A 39 14.82 19.02 5.25
CA ALA A 39 13.62 18.18 5.30
C ALA A 39 13.96 16.68 5.08
N ALA A 40 14.86 16.37 4.13
CA ALA A 40 15.29 15.00 3.88
C ALA A 40 16.02 14.38 5.09
N TRP A 41 16.93 15.13 5.73
CA TRP A 41 17.59 14.69 6.97
C TRP A 41 16.60 14.51 8.12
N SER A 42 15.61 15.40 8.23
CA SER A 42 14.55 15.26 9.23
C SER A 42 13.76 13.97 9.00
N PHE A 43 13.36 13.67 7.76
CA PHE A 43 12.66 12.42 7.45
C PHE A 43 13.52 11.17 7.69
N ALA A 44 14.82 11.22 7.38
CA ALA A 44 15.74 10.13 7.68
C ALA A 44 15.87 9.89 9.19
N ALA A 45 15.98 10.96 10.00
CA ALA A 45 16.04 10.87 11.45
C ALA A 45 14.75 10.28 12.05
N ILE A 46 13.58 10.71 11.56
CA ILE A 46 12.28 10.17 11.98
C ILE A 46 12.18 8.68 11.63
N TYR A 47 12.57 8.32 10.41
CA TYR A 47 12.56 6.93 9.96
C TYR A 47 13.46 6.05 10.84
N LEU A 48 14.69 6.48 11.11
CA LEU A 48 15.63 5.75 11.98
C LEU A 48 15.09 5.63 13.42
N ALA A 49 14.53 6.71 13.96
CA ALA A 49 13.95 6.71 15.30
C ALA A 49 12.77 5.74 15.41
N LEU A 50 11.83 5.76 14.46
CA LEU A 50 10.69 4.85 14.44
C LEU A 50 11.12 3.38 14.31
N ASN A 51 12.12 3.09 13.47
CA ASN A 51 12.67 1.73 13.36
C ASN A 51 13.32 1.25 14.66
N LEU A 52 14.10 2.11 15.32
CA LEU A 52 14.75 1.77 16.59
C LEU A 52 13.73 1.53 17.69
N VAL A 53 12.71 2.39 17.79
CA VAL A 53 11.61 2.22 18.76
C VAL A 53 10.87 0.91 18.50
N LEU A 54 10.49 0.64 17.24
CA LEU A 54 9.80 -0.61 16.89
C LEU A 54 10.65 -1.84 17.20
N ALA A 55 11.94 -1.85 16.85
CA ALA A 55 12.83 -2.98 17.11
C ALA A 55 12.97 -3.27 18.62
N ILE A 56 13.04 -2.23 19.47
CA ILE A 56 13.09 -2.39 20.92
C ILE A 56 11.78 -2.96 21.45
N ILE A 57 10.62 -2.43 21.01
CA ILE A 57 9.31 -2.92 21.46
C ILE A 57 9.13 -4.39 21.07
N LEU A 58 9.41 -4.74 19.81
CA LEU A 58 9.33 -6.12 19.33
C LEU A 58 10.26 -7.06 20.10
N LYS A 59 11.46 -6.59 20.46
CA LYS A 59 12.38 -7.38 21.27
C LYS A 59 11.87 -7.62 22.69
N VAL A 60 11.28 -6.60 23.31
CA VAL A 60 10.71 -6.71 24.67
C VAL A 60 9.48 -7.63 24.66
N GLU A 61 8.57 -7.45 23.71
CA GLU A 61 7.40 -8.31 23.55
C GLU A 61 7.79 -9.75 23.21
N GLY A 62 8.74 -9.90 22.30
CA GLY A 62 9.28 -11.18 21.88
C GLY A 62 10.04 -11.94 22.98
N LEU A 63 10.43 -11.27 24.07
CA LEU A 63 11.04 -11.91 25.24
C LEU A 63 10.02 -12.75 26.03
N SER A 64 8.72 -12.44 25.88
CA SER A 64 7.62 -13.17 26.51
C SER A 64 7.22 -14.44 25.75
N LEU A 65 7.77 -14.65 24.55
CA LEU A 65 7.51 -15.83 23.72
C LEU A 65 8.34 -17.02 24.20
N ARG A 66 7.77 -18.23 24.18
CA ARG A 66 8.44 -19.48 24.60
C ARG A 66 9.72 -19.80 23.81
N GLY A 67 9.89 -19.23 22.61
CA GLY A 67 11.10 -19.36 21.78
C GLY A 67 12.00 -18.13 21.74
N GLY A 68 11.55 -16.98 22.27
CA GLY A 68 12.25 -15.70 22.21
C GLY A 68 12.40 -15.11 20.79
N MET A 69 12.14 -13.82 20.59
CA MET A 69 12.51 -13.14 19.34
C MET A 69 13.98 -12.71 19.38
N SER A 70 14.80 -13.07 18.39
CA SER A 70 16.19 -12.61 18.32
C SER A 70 16.25 -11.09 18.09
N TRP A 71 17.36 -10.46 18.47
CA TRP A 71 17.63 -9.07 18.06
C TRP A 71 17.67 -8.93 16.53
N PHE A 72 18.18 -9.95 15.84
CA PHE A 72 18.20 -9.98 14.38
C PHE A 72 16.77 -9.94 13.82
N ASP A 73 15.89 -10.82 14.30
CA ASP A 73 14.50 -10.86 13.86
C ASP A 73 13.79 -9.53 14.16
N ALA A 74 13.95 -8.99 15.38
CA ALA A 74 13.30 -7.75 15.78
C ALA A 74 13.71 -6.57 14.87
N ILE A 75 14.99 -6.46 14.52
CA ILE A 75 15.49 -5.43 13.61
C ILE A 75 14.99 -5.66 12.18
N CYS A 76 15.03 -6.89 11.68
CA CYS A 76 14.55 -7.24 10.34
C CYS A 76 13.05 -6.95 10.18
N HIS A 77 12.23 -7.31 11.17
CA HIS A 77 10.80 -7.00 11.17
C HIS A 77 10.53 -5.50 11.33
N ALA A 78 11.33 -4.77 12.11
CA ALA A 78 11.20 -3.32 12.20
C ALA A 78 11.47 -2.65 10.83
N PHE A 79 12.55 -3.04 10.16
CA PHE A 79 12.89 -2.56 8.83
C PHE A 79 11.81 -2.93 7.80
N GLY A 80 11.29 -4.16 7.83
CA GLY A 80 10.21 -4.60 6.96
C GLY A 80 8.91 -3.83 7.17
N THR A 81 8.57 -3.52 8.41
CA THR A 81 7.35 -2.77 8.77
C THR A 81 7.44 -1.31 8.33
N MET A 82 8.50 -0.59 8.75
CA MET A 82 8.62 0.84 8.48
C MET A 82 8.89 1.15 7.00
N ALA A 83 9.57 0.25 6.29
CA ALA A 83 9.78 0.36 4.85
C ALA A 83 8.54 -0.05 4.02
N THR A 84 7.48 -0.55 4.68
CA THR A 84 6.30 -1.19 4.05
C THR A 84 6.74 -2.22 3.01
N GLY A 85 7.63 -3.12 3.42
CA GLY A 85 8.26 -4.11 2.53
C GLY A 85 7.85 -5.56 2.81
N GLY A 86 7.27 -5.86 3.98
CA GLY A 86 6.66 -7.17 4.26
C GLY A 86 7.61 -8.35 4.43
N PHE A 87 8.91 -8.14 4.24
CA PHE A 87 9.89 -9.19 4.42
C PHE A 87 9.96 -9.64 5.88
N SER A 88 10.10 -10.95 6.05
CA SER A 88 10.21 -11.64 7.34
C SER A 88 11.40 -12.61 7.29
N THR A 89 11.97 -12.91 8.45
CA THR A 89 12.99 -13.96 8.60
C THR A 89 12.38 -15.37 8.57
N TYR A 90 11.04 -15.48 8.68
CA TYR A 90 10.29 -16.73 8.70
C TYR A 90 9.33 -16.85 7.51
N ASN A 91 9.13 -18.08 7.02
CA ASN A 91 8.21 -18.37 5.91
C ASN A 91 6.75 -18.02 6.25
N ALA A 92 6.32 -18.23 7.50
CA ALA A 92 4.99 -17.87 7.97
C ALA A 92 4.85 -16.37 8.30
N SER A 93 5.82 -15.54 7.89
CA SER A 93 5.82 -14.10 8.11
C SER A 93 5.66 -13.75 9.60
N LEU A 94 4.76 -12.84 9.97
CA LEU A 94 4.44 -12.52 11.37
C LEU A 94 3.60 -13.60 12.07
N GLY A 95 2.90 -14.45 11.30
CA GLY A 95 2.14 -15.58 11.83
C GLY A 95 2.99 -16.62 12.58
N TYR A 96 4.32 -16.62 12.41
CA TYR A 96 5.22 -17.49 13.17
C TYR A 96 5.18 -17.25 14.69
N PHE A 97 5.01 -15.99 15.11
CA PHE A 97 5.09 -15.64 16.53
C PHE A 97 3.77 -15.84 17.29
N ASP A 98 2.65 -15.99 16.57
CA ASP A 98 1.28 -16.15 17.07
C ASP A 98 0.99 -15.38 18.39
N SER A 99 1.32 -14.09 18.39
CA SER A 99 1.15 -13.22 19.53
C SER A 99 0.35 -12.00 19.14
N ALA A 100 -0.83 -11.85 19.75
CA ALA A 100 -1.71 -10.72 19.53
C ALA A 100 -1.01 -9.38 19.85
N LEU A 101 -0.15 -9.35 20.87
CA LEU A 101 0.61 -8.15 21.23
C LEU A 101 1.50 -7.67 20.08
N ILE A 102 2.28 -8.59 19.49
CA ILE A 102 3.19 -8.29 18.39
C ILE A 102 2.39 -7.85 17.16
N GLU A 103 1.28 -8.53 16.86
CA GLU A 103 0.42 -8.18 15.73
C GLU A 103 -0.18 -6.78 15.88
N TYR A 104 -0.69 -6.42 17.06
CA TYR A 104 -1.22 -5.07 17.31
C TYR A 104 -0.13 -4.00 17.27
N THR A 105 1.05 -4.29 17.82
CA THR A 105 2.19 -3.38 17.74
C THR A 105 2.59 -3.14 16.29
N VAL A 106 2.79 -4.19 15.49
CA VAL A 106 3.10 -4.05 14.07
C VAL A 106 1.97 -3.35 13.32
N LEU A 107 0.70 -3.64 13.62
CA LEU A 107 -0.45 -2.97 13.02
C LEU A 107 -0.39 -1.45 13.21
N VAL A 108 -0.12 -0.98 14.43
CA VAL A 108 0.00 0.45 14.72
C VAL A 108 1.15 1.07 13.92
N PHE A 109 2.30 0.40 13.88
CA PHE A 109 3.46 0.90 13.13
C PHE A 109 3.26 0.86 11.60
N MET A 110 2.51 -0.11 11.06
CA MET A 110 2.09 -0.10 9.65
C MET A 110 1.22 1.12 9.34
N ILE A 111 0.26 1.45 10.21
CA ILE A 111 -0.59 2.65 10.04
C ILE A 111 0.28 3.92 10.02
N ILE A 112 1.25 4.01 10.93
CA ILE A 112 2.20 5.13 11.00
C ILE A 112 3.10 5.18 9.75
N ALA A 113 3.61 4.04 9.29
CA ALA A 113 4.47 3.97 8.09
C ALA A 113 3.71 4.39 6.81
N GLY A 114 2.42 4.05 6.72
CA GLY A 114 1.53 4.47 5.64
C GLY A 114 1.08 5.94 5.72
N MET A 115 1.39 6.66 6.79
CA MET A 115 1.08 8.08 6.96
C MET A 115 2.11 8.98 6.27
N ASN A 116 1.71 10.21 5.94
CA ASN A 116 2.63 11.21 5.39
C ASN A 116 3.68 11.61 6.44
N PHE A 117 4.97 11.44 6.13
CA PHE A 117 6.09 11.78 7.03
C PHE A 117 6.10 13.26 7.45
N SER A 118 5.60 14.16 6.61
CA SER A 118 5.46 15.59 6.95
C SER A 118 4.45 15.80 8.09
N LEU A 119 3.38 15.00 8.12
CA LEU A 119 2.39 15.07 9.19
C LEU A 119 2.93 14.46 10.49
N ILE A 120 3.75 13.40 10.41
CA ILE A 120 4.45 12.83 11.57
C ILE A 120 5.38 13.88 12.18
N TYR A 121 6.14 14.60 11.34
CA TYR A 121 6.98 15.71 11.79
C TYR A 121 6.19 16.82 12.50
N LEU A 122 5.04 17.23 11.95
CA LEU A 122 4.16 18.21 12.58
C LEU A 122 3.62 17.74 13.94
N ALA A 123 3.31 16.45 14.07
CA ALA A 123 2.88 15.87 15.34
C ALA A 123 3.98 15.92 16.40
N MET A 124 5.24 15.63 16.04
CA MET A 124 6.38 15.71 16.98
C MET A 124 6.68 17.12 17.48
N ILE A 125 6.38 18.16 16.70
CA ILE A 125 6.53 19.56 17.13
C ILE A 125 5.27 20.05 17.90
N GLY A 126 4.36 19.13 18.26
CA GLY A 126 3.17 19.44 19.05
C GLY A 126 2.01 20.05 18.26
N ARG A 127 2.07 20.09 16.93
CA ARG A 127 1.01 20.67 16.06
C ARG A 127 -0.01 19.63 15.58
N VAL A 128 -0.46 18.77 16.49
CA VAL A 128 -1.41 17.67 16.20
C VAL A 128 -2.74 18.15 15.60
N GLY A 129 -3.16 19.39 15.92
CA GLY A 129 -4.38 19.96 15.35
C GLY A 129 -4.35 20.16 13.82
N LEU A 130 -3.17 20.32 13.22
CA LEU A 130 -3.03 20.39 11.77
C LEU A 130 -3.13 19.01 11.12
N MET A 131 -2.57 17.98 11.76
CA MET A 131 -2.68 16.59 11.34
C MET A 131 -4.15 16.13 11.31
N LEU A 132 -4.91 16.45 12.35
CA LEU A 132 -6.32 16.06 12.44
C LEU A 132 -7.23 16.82 11.46
N LYS A 133 -6.82 17.98 10.96
CA LYS A 133 -7.55 18.73 9.93
C LYS A 133 -7.25 18.24 8.51
N ASP A 134 -6.17 17.49 8.33
CA ASP A 134 -5.76 17.00 7.03
C ASP A 134 -6.79 16.03 6.44
N VAL A 135 -7.19 16.29 5.19
CA VAL A 135 -8.24 15.52 4.52
C VAL A 135 -7.74 14.13 4.14
N GLU A 136 -6.47 14.00 3.77
CA GLU A 136 -5.88 12.72 3.37
C GLU A 136 -5.77 11.79 4.57
N TRP A 137 -5.21 12.27 5.68
CA TRP A 137 -5.11 11.50 6.93
C TRP A 137 -6.46 11.01 7.43
N ARG A 138 -7.47 11.88 7.47
CA ARG A 138 -8.82 11.52 7.90
C ARG A 138 -9.46 10.47 6.98
N THR A 139 -9.24 10.60 5.67
CA THR A 139 -9.78 9.64 4.70
C THR A 139 -9.07 8.29 4.85
N TYR A 140 -7.75 8.28 5.00
CA TYR A 140 -6.95 7.08 5.21
C TYR A 140 -7.38 6.31 6.47
N LEU A 141 -7.48 7.01 7.61
CA LEU A 141 -8.02 6.39 8.84
C LEU A 141 -9.47 5.91 8.68
N GLY A 142 -10.31 6.69 7.97
CA GLY A 142 -11.69 6.30 7.69
C GLY A 142 -11.78 5.02 6.86
N ILE A 143 -10.89 4.83 5.88
CA ILE A 143 -10.79 3.60 5.08
C ILE A 143 -10.33 2.43 5.94
N ILE A 144 -9.32 2.62 6.80
CA ILE A 144 -8.83 1.58 7.72
C ILE A 144 -9.95 1.12 8.66
N VAL A 145 -10.51 2.05 9.44
CA VAL A 145 -11.49 1.71 10.48
C VAL A 145 -12.79 1.23 9.85
N GLY A 146 -13.31 1.96 8.86
CA GLY A 146 -14.57 1.61 8.21
C GLY A 146 -14.47 0.32 7.40
N GLY A 147 -13.38 0.11 6.66
CA GLY A 147 -13.15 -1.09 5.86
C GLY A 147 -12.90 -2.33 6.72
N SER A 148 -12.09 -2.21 7.78
CA SER A 148 -11.88 -3.32 8.71
C SER A 148 -13.17 -3.70 9.43
N LEU A 149 -13.94 -2.73 9.92
CA LEU A 149 -15.21 -3.00 10.60
C LEU A 149 -16.24 -3.62 9.67
N ALA A 150 -16.30 -3.16 8.40
CA ALA A 150 -17.15 -3.77 7.39
C ALA A 150 -16.76 -5.23 7.11
N LEU A 151 -15.47 -5.52 6.96
CA LEU A 151 -15.01 -6.90 6.77
C LEU A 151 -15.25 -7.80 7.98
N ILE A 152 -15.06 -7.29 9.20
CA ILE A 152 -15.41 -8.02 10.42
C ILE A 152 -16.91 -8.32 10.42
N ALA A 153 -17.75 -7.33 10.10
CA ALA A 153 -19.18 -7.54 10.03
C ALA A 153 -19.58 -8.59 8.97
N ILE A 154 -18.95 -8.59 7.81
CA ILE A 154 -19.24 -9.55 6.73
C ILE A 154 -18.76 -10.97 7.09
N SER A 155 -17.53 -11.10 7.61
CA SER A 155 -16.94 -12.39 7.97
C SER A 155 -17.73 -13.08 9.08
N VAL A 156 -18.14 -12.30 10.10
CA VAL A 156 -18.90 -12.80 11.25
C VAL A 156 -20.38 -12.99 10.92
N PHE A 157 -21.07 -11.99 10.34
CA PHE A 157 -22.54 -12.05 10.23
C PHE A 157 -23.08 -12.64 8.93
N MET A 158 -22.31 -12.61 7.83
CA MET A 158 -22.83 -13.06 6.51
C MET A 158 -22.23 -14.38 6.05
N SER A 159 -21.03 -14.71 6.53
CA SER A 159 -20.19 -15.73 5.89
C SER A 159 -19.96 -16.96 6.75
N HIS A 160 -20.10 -16.86 8.08
CA HIS A 160 -19.68 -17.91 9.01
C HIS A 160 -18.26 -18.41 8.69
N ASP A 161 -17.36 -17.50 8.29
CA ASP A 161 -15.95 -17.86 8.01
C ASP A 161 -15.23 -18.33 9.30
N PHE A 162 -15.84 -18.03 10.45
CA PHE A 162 -15.55 -18.56 11.76
C PHE A 162 -16.84 -19.32 12.19
N ASP A 163 -16.73 -20.61 12.51
CA ASP A 163 -17.83 -21.54 12.80
C ASP A 163 -18.70 -21.13 14.02
N LEU A 164 -19.67 -20.24 13.81
CA LEU A 164 -20.64 -19.81 14.84
C LEU A 164 -21.71 -20.88 15.18
N GLU A 165 -21.37 -22.17 15.21
CA GLU A 165 -22.33 -23.22 15.58
C GLU A 165 -22.63 -23.21 17.09
N ASP A 166 -21.72 -22.71 17.93
CA ASP A 166 -21.88 -22.72 19.38
C ASP A 166 -21.86 -21.32 19.99
N ARG A 167 -22.94 -20.93 20.70
CA ARG A 167 -23.05 -19.61 21.37
C ARG A 167 -21.99 -19.38 22.44
N SER A 168 -21.30 -20.45 22.86
CA SER A 168 -20.18 -20.41 23.79
C SER A 168 -18.84 -19.99 23.13
N GLU A 169 -18.72 -20.12 21.80
CA GLU A 169 -17.48 -19.82 21.04
C GLU A 169 -17.52 -18.46 20.34
N MET A 170 -18.69 -17.82 20.24
CA MET A 170 -18.89 -16.51 19.60
C MET A 170 -17.96 -15.40 20.17
N GLY A 171 -17.60 -15.47 21.45
CA GLY A 171 -16.65 -14.52 22.04
C GLY A 171 -15.21 -14.68 21.56
N ARG A 172 -14.80 -15.91 21.25
CA ARG A 172 -13.46 -16.25 20.76
C ARG A 172 -13.33 -15.91 19.28
N GLU A 173 -14.37 -16.15 18.50
CA GLU A 173 -14.39 -15.83 17.07
C GLU A 173 -14.43 -14.33 16.79
N LEU A 174 -15.19 -13.58 17.59
CA LEU A 174 -15.15 -12.11 17.53
C LEU A 174 -13.75 -11.58 17.89
N TYR A 175 -13.06 -12.23 18.82
CA TYR A 175 -11.69 -11.88 19.18
C TYR A 175 -10.72 -12.18 18.03
N ASP A 176 -10.81 -13.36 17.41
CA ASP A 176 -9.95 -13.76 16.29
C ASP A 176 -10.23 -12.89 15.05
N ALA A 177 -11.49 -12.58 14.74
CA ALA A 177 -11.86 -11.66 13.68
C ALA A 177 -11.34 -10.22 13.95
N ALA A 178 -11.47 -9.73 15.19
CA ALA A 178 -10.95 -8.42 15.59
C ALA A 178 -9.41 -8.36 15.60
N ARG A 179 -8.73 -9.51 15.67
CA ARG A 179 -7.27 -9.61 15.59
C ARG A 179 -6.80 -9.70 14.13
N TYR A 180 -7.28 -10.68 13.37
CA TYR A 180 -6.74 -11.00 12.05
C TYR A 180 -7.26 -10.09 10.92
N VAL A 181 -8.54 -9.69 10.95
CA VAL A 181 -9.12 -8.86 9.88
C VAL A 181 -8.47 -7.49 9.76
N PRO A 182 -8.34 -6.68 10.82
CA PRO A 182 -7.72 -5.36 10.68
C PRO A 182 -6.23 -5.47 10.37
N PHE A 183 -5.54 -6.52 10.82
CA PHE A 183 -4.15 -6.76 10.45
C PHE A 183 -3.99 -6.98 8.95
N THR A 184 -4.75 -7.93 8.38
CA THR A 184 -4.70 -8.21 6.93
C THR A 184 -5.14 -6.99 6.11
N PHE A 185 -6.18 -6.28 6.55
CA PHE A 185 -6.66 -5.07 5.88
C PHE A 185 -5.58 -3.98 5.84
N VAL A 186 -4.98 -3.65 6.99
CA VAL A 186 -3.92 -2.63 7.08
C VAL A 186 -2.68 -3.09 6.33
N SER A 187 -2.32 -4.36 6.41
CA SER A 187 -1.16 -4.93 5.71
C SER A 187 -1.27 -4.77 4.20
N ILE A 188 -2.44 -5.03 3.62
CA ILE A 188 -2.69 -4.87 2.18
C ILE A 188 -2.80 -3.38 1.81
N LEU A 189 -3.57 -2.58 2.55
CA LEU A 189 -3.76 -1.15 2.29
C LEU A 189 -2.44 -0.35 2.34
N THR A 190 -1.59 -0.64 3.33
CA THR A 190 -0.29 0.03 3.48
C THR A 190 0.77 -0.52 2.53
N THR A 191 0.40 -1.52 1.72
CA THR A 191 1.28 -2.30 0.86
C THR A 191 2.46 -2.90 1.62
N THR A 192 2.25 -3.25 2.89
CA THR A 192 3.28 -3.91 3.70
C THR A 192 3.32 -5.39 3.35
N GLY A 193 2.17 -6.07 3.24
CA GLY A 193 2.14 -7.46 2.75
C GLY A 193 2.56 -8.52 3.76
N TYR A 194 2.51 -8.23 5.07
CA TYR A 194 2.61 -9.25 6.09
C TYR A 194 1.39 -10.17 6.11
N GLY A 195 1.66 -11.47 6.25
CA GLY A 195 0.65 -12.52 6.46
C GLY A 195 0.67 -12.99 7.91
N THR A 196 -0.51 -13.09 8.52
CA THR A 196 -0.71 -13.70 9.86
C THR A 196 -1.65 -14.88 9.76
N HIS A 197 -2.74 -14.72 8.99
CA HIS A 197 -3.71 -15.77 8.71
C HIS A 197 -3.86 -15.98 7.20
N ASP A 198 -4.21 -17.21 6.83
CA ASP A 198 -4.56 -17.55 5.45
C ASP A 198 -5.93 -16.94 5.11
N PHE A 199 -5.93 -15.87 4.31
CA PHE A 199 -7.13 -15.18 3.85
C PHE A 199 -7.71 -15.77 2.55
N ASP A 200 -7.10 -16.81 1.96
CA ASP A 200 -7.72 -17.52 0.83
C ASP A 200 -8.87 -18.43 1.27
N LYS A 201 -8.92 -18.76 2.57
CA LYS A 201 -10.03 -19.49 3.19
C LYS A 201 -11.25 -18.62 3.46
N TRP A 202 -11.11 -17.30 3.39
CA TRP A 202 -12.22 -16.39 3.65
C TRP A 202 -13.22 -16.39 2.50
N ASN A 203 -14.43 -15.94 2.78
CA ASN A 203 -15.49 -15.82 1.79
C ASN A 203 -15.02 -15.06 0.53
N GLN A 204 -15.52 -15.48 -0.63
CA GLN A 204 -15.26 -14.84 -1.93
C GLN A 204 -15.56 -13.34 -1.91
N PHE A 205 -16.57 -12.88 -1.16
CA PHE A 205 -16.84 -11.46 -1.01
C PHE A 205 -15.69 -10.73 -0.29
N ALA A 206 -15.19 -11.29 0.82
CA ALA A 206 -14.06 -10.71 1.55
C ALA A 206 -12.81 -10.67 0.68
N ARG A 207 -12.54 -11.74 -0.08
CA ARG A 207 -11.44 -11.80 -1.06
C ARG A 207 -11.59 -10.74 -2.16
N ALA A 208 -12.79 -10.51 -2.66
CA ALA A 208 -13.06 -9.45 -3.64
C ALA A 208 -12.82 -8.04 -3.07
N VAL A 209 -13.20 -7.79 -1.82
CA VAL A 209 -12.91 -6.53 -1.13
C VAL A 209 -11.41 -6.34 -0.94
N LEU A 210 -10.68 -7.38 -0.50
CA LEU A 210 -9.22 -7.33 -0.38
C LEU A 210 -8.55 -7.09 -1.74
N PHE A 211 -9.04 -7.71 -2.81
CA PHE A 211 -8.54 -7.46 -4.17
C PHE A 211 -8.73 -5.99 -4.60
N LEU A 212 -9.89 -5.39 -4.34
CA LEU A 212 -10.11 -3.97 -4.62
C LEU A 212 -9.23 -3.08 -3.74
N LEU A 213 -8.99 -3.48 -2.49
CA LEU A 213 -8.11 -2.79 -1.56
C LEU A 213 -6.67 -2.73 -2.07
N MET A 214 -6.21 -3.71 -2.85
CA MET A 214 -4.86 -3.72 -3.44
C MET A 214 -4.59 -2.50 -4.33
N PHE A 215 -5.62 -1.85 -4.88
CA PHE A 215 -5.44 -0.62 -5.66
C PHE A 215 -5.34 0.63 -4.78
N VAL A 216 -5.72 0.56 -3.51
CA VAL A 216 -5.65 1.66 -2.55
C VAL A 216 -4.36 1.53 -1.74
N GLY A 217 -3.43 2.47 -1.95
CA GLY A 217 -2.16 2.52 -1.21
C GLY A 217 -2.19 3.49 -0.02
N GLY A 218 -1.02 3.68 0.60
CA GLY A 218 -0.83 4.65 1.68
C GLY A 218 -0.97 6.12 1.27
N CYS A 219 -0.75 7.03 2.21
CA CYS A 219 -0.79 8.48 1.97
C CYS A 219 0.35 8.94 1.05
N ALA A 220 0.18 10.10 0.40
CA ALA A 220 1.27 10.77 -0.30
C ALA A 220 2.40 11.13 0.68
N GLY A 221 3.65 10.91 0.27
CA GLY A 221 4.81 11.12 1.14
C GLY A 221 5.01 10.07 2.25
N SER A 222 4.31 8.92 2.18
CA SER A 222 4.56 7.73 2.99
C SER A 222 5.56 6.75 2.34
N THR A 223 5.97 5.70 3.06
CA THR A 223 6.80 4.61 2.50
C THR A 223 6.00 3.62 1.64
N GLY A 224 4.68 3.59 1.79
CA GLY A 224 3.76 2.71 1.06
C GLY A 224 3.79 2.90 -0.45
N GLY A 225 3.43 1.86 -1.19
CA GLY A 225 3.29 1.84 -2.65
C GLY A 225 1.86 2.16 -3.11
N GLY A 226 1.53 1.70 -4.31
CA GLY A 226 0.20 1.74 -4.89
C GLY A 226 -0.35 3.12 -5.26
N LEU A 227 -1.63 3.15 -5.64
CA LEU A 227 -2.32 4.39 -5.94
C LEU A 227 -2.66 5.09 -4.61
N LYS A 228 -1.98 6.21 -4.36
CA LYS A 228 -2.09 6.95 -3.09
C LYS A 228 -3.53 7.35 -2.76
N VAL A 229 -3.87 7.41 -1.47
CA VAL A 229 -5.21 7.81 -0.99
C VAL A 229 -5.64 9.16 -1.58
N ILE A 230 -4.73 10.14 -1.64
CA ILE A 230 -5.06 11.45 -2.23
C ILE A 230 -5.55 11.36 -3.68
N ARG A 231 -5.02 10.44 -4.48
CA ARG A 231 -5.43 10.27 -5.88
C ARG A 231 -6.89 9.80 -5.97
N HIS A 232 -7.30 8.91 -5.09
CA HIS A 232 -8.70 8.45 -4.99
C HIS A 232 -9.63 9.57 -4.52
N VAL A 233 -9.23 10.34 -3.49
CA VAL A 233 -10.01 11.49 -3.00
C VAL A 233 -10.25 12.51 -4.12
N LEU A 234 -9.21 12.83 -4.87
CA LEU A 234 -9.31 13.76 -5.99
C LEU A 234 -10.15 13.17 -7.13
N PHE A 235 -9.98 11.89 -7.46
CA PHE A 235 -10.77 11.20 -8.48
C PHE A 235 -12.27 11.23 -8.18
N ILE A 236 -12.69 10.90 -6.95
CA ILE A 236 -14.11 10.95 -6.54
C ILE A 236 -14.65 12.39 -6.62
N LYS A 237 -13.86 13.38 -6.21
CA LYS A 237 -14.26 14.80 -6.32
C LYS A 237 -14.40 15.24 -7.78
N ILE A 238 -13.49 14.81 -8.65
CA ILE A 238 -13.55 15.07 -10.09
C ILE A 238 -14.80 14.42 -10.70
N LEU A 239 -15.07 13.15 -10.38
CA LEU A 239 -16.27 12.45 -10.87
C LEU A 239 -17.55 13.18 -10.44
N ARG A 240 -17.66 13.61 -9.18
CA ARG A 240 -18.82 14.38 -8.71
C ARG A 240 -18.99 15.70 -9.48
N LEU A 241 -17.89 16.39 -9.76
CA LEU A 241 -17.92 17.63 -10.54
C LEU A 241 -18.31 17.39 -12.00
N GLU A 242 -17.87 16.30 -12.61
CA GLU A 242 -18.20 15.96 -14.00
C GLU A 242 -19.67 15.53 -14.14
N ILE A 243 -20.17 14.76 -13.18
CA ILE A 243 -21.59 14.40 -13.07
C ILE A 243 -22.42 15.67 -12.88
N GLU A 244 -22.02 16.59 -11.99
CA GLU A 244 -22.69 17.89 -11.79
C GLU A 244 -22.71 18.74 -13.06
N HIS A 245 -21.59 18.81 -13.77
CA HIS A 245 -21.49 19.55 -15.02
C HIS A 245 -22.39 18.97 -16.12
N SER A 246 -22.62 17.65 -16.12
CA SER A 246 -23.52 16.99 -17.08
C SER A 246 -24.97 17.46 -16.98
N PHE A 247 -25.44 17.88 -15.79
CA PHE A 247 -26.80 18.40 -15.61
C PHE A 247 -26.85 19.92 -15.34
N HIS A 248 -25.74 20.55 -14.95
CA HIS A 248 -25.60 22.00 -14.80
C HIS A 248 -24.37 22.54 -15.57
N PRO A 249 -24.42 22.63 -16.92
CA PRO A 249 -23.26 22.97 -17.74
C PRO A 249 -22.77 24.43 -17.57
N THR A 250 -23.58 25.32 -16.99
CA THR A 250 -23.22 26.72 -16.73
C THR A 250 -22.47 26.93 -15.41
N VAL A 251 -22.38 25.91 -14.55
CA VAL A 251 -21.77 26.03 -13.22
C VAL A 251 -20.31 25.58 -13.28
N VAL A 252 -19.38 26.54 -13.23
CA VAL A 252 -17.94 26.25 -13.10
C VAL A 252 -17.57 26.16 -11.62
N ARG A 253 -17.45 24.93 -11.10
CA ARG A 253 -16.94 24.67 -9.74
C ARG A 253 -15.47 24.28 -9.76
N HIS A 254 -14.67 25.00 -8.97
CA HIS A 254 -13.25 24.67 -8.76
C HIS A 254 -13.09 23.44 -7.86
N LEU A 255 -12.09 22.61 -8.17
CA LEU A 255 -11.69 21.49 -7.32
C LEU A 255 -11.11 22.05 -6.02
N ARG A 256 -11.64 21.64 -4.85
CA ARG A 256 -11.14 22.11 -3.55
C ARG A 256 -10.53 20.95 -2.75
N LEU A 257 -9.34 21.18 -2.19
CA LEU A 257 -8.67 20.28 -1.25
C LEU A 257 -8.26 21.08 0.00
N GLY A 258 -8.67 20.63 1.19
CA GLY A 258 -8.35 21.33 2.44
C GLY A 258 -8.88 22.77 2.53
N GLY A 259 -9.92 23.13 1.76
CA GLY A 259 -10.46 24.50 1.70
C GLY A 259 -9.80 25.41 0.66
N VAL A 260 -8.69 24.98 0.05
CA VAL A 260 -7.99 25.73 -1.02
C VAL A 260 -8.48 25.25 -2.39
N ALA A 261 -8.78 26.18 -3.29
CA ALA A 261 -9.09 25.86 -4.68
C ALA A 261 -7.80 25.47 -5.41
N ILE A 262 -7.81 24.31 -6.07
CA ILE A 262 -6.77 23.85 -6.98
C ILE A 262 -7.19 24.34 -8.38
N PRO A 263 -6.51 25.37 -8.95
CA PRO A 263 -6.98 26.02 -10.17
C PRO A 263 -6.74 25.24 -11.47
N ASP A 264 -6.01 24.12 -11.45
CA ASP A 264 -5.53 23.50 -12.68
C ASP A 264 -6.49 22.47 -13.29
N GLN A 265 -7.02 22.81 -14.47
CA GLN A 265 -7.62 21.85 -15.40
C GLN A 265 -6.62 20.73 -15.77
N GLU A 266 -5.33 21.03 -15.69
CA GLU A 266 -4.23 20.10 -15.93
C GLU A 266 -4.13 19.02 -14.85
N VAL A 267 -4.33 19.35 -13.58
CA VAL A 267 -4.36 18.36 -12.47
C VAL A 267 -5.50 17.37 -12.66
N ARG A 268 -6.68 17.82 -13.12
CA ARG A 268 -7.81 16.94 -13.44
C ARG A 268 -7.42 15.92 -14.51
N LYS A 269 -6.84 16.39 -15.62
CA LYS A 269 -6.40 15.54 -16.74
C LYS A 269 -5.33 14.55 -16.31
N GLN A 270 -4.33 15.00 -15.55
CA GLN A 270 -3.25 14.14 -15.07
C GLN A 270 -3.76 12.99 -14.20
N ILE A 271 -4.74 13.24 -13.31
CA ILE A 271 -5.32 12.20 -12.46
C ILE A 271 -6.10 11.18 -13.30
N LEU A 272 -6.95 11.63 -14.22
CA LEU A 272 -7.71 10.72 -15.09
C LEU A 272 -6.79 9.88 -15.98
N LEU A 273 -5.75 10.51 -16.57
CA LEU A 273 -4.74 9.82 -17.35
C LEU A 273 -3.97 8.80 -16.51
N TYR A 274 -3.67 9.12 -15.26
CA TYR A 274 -3.01 8.19 -14.34
C TYR A 274 -3.86 6.94 -14.09
N PHE A 275 -5.13 7.08 -13.71
CA PHE A 275 -6.04 5.94 -13.51
C PHE A 275 -6.24 5.13 -14.81
N GLY A 276 -6.38 5.81 -15.95
CA GLY A 276 -6.49 5.15 -17.26
C GLY A 276 -5.24 4.33 -17.61
N LEU A 277 -4.05 4.89 -17.37
CA LEU A 277 -2.77 4.23 -17.64
C LEU A 277 -2.54 3.03 -16.72
N VAL A 278 -2.82 3.16 -15.42
CA VAL A 278 -2.76 2.04 -14.45
C VAL A 278 -3.67 0.91 -14.91
N THR A 279 -4.92 1.24 -15.24
CA THR A 279 -5.92 0.24 -15.67
C THR A 279 -5.50 -0.43 -16.98
N PHE A 280 -4.95 0.34 -17.92
CA PHE A 280 -4.45 -0.19 -19.19
C PHE A 280 -3.28 -1.16 -18.99
N ILE A 281 -2.29 -0.79 -18.17
CA ILE A 281 -1.13 -1.65 -17.87
C ILE A 281 -1.58 -2.89 -17.11
N PHE A 282 -2.46 -2.73 -16.12
CA PHE A 282 -3.06 -3.85 -15.39
C PHE A 282 -3.74 -4.84 -16.34
N MET A 283 -4.63 -4.36 -17.21
CA MET A 283 -5.34 -5.21 -18.19
C MET A 283 -4.38 -5.89 -19.15
N LEU A 284 -3.42 -5.15 -19.71
CA LEU A 284 -2.45 -5.70 -20.64
C LEU A 284 -1.59 -6.79 -19.99
N SER A 285 -1.04 -6.52 -18.80
CA SER A 285 -0.23 -7.49 -18.06
C SER A 285 -1.04 -8.69 -17.58
N TRP A 286 -2.29 -8.50 -17.19
CA TRP A 286 -3.18 -9.58 -16.83
C TRP A 286 -3.46 -10.51 -18.02
N LEU A 287 -3.77 -9.95 -19.20
CA LEU A 287 -3.97 -10.74 -20.43
C LEU A 287 -2.70 -11.46 -20.87
N LEU A 288 -1.54 -10.80 -20.80
CA LEU A 288 -0.25 -11.43 -21.09
C LEU A 288 0.02 -12.61 -20.15
N LEU A 289 -0.23 -12.44 -18.85
CA LEU A 289 0.03 -13.50 -17.89
C LEU A 289 -0.91 -14.69 -18.09
N VAL A 290 -2.20 -14.45 -18.33
CA VAL A 290 -3.17 -15.50 -18.63
C VAL A 290 -2.82 -16.26 -19.91
N GLY A 291 -2.36 -15.55 -20.95
CA GLY A 291 -2.06 -16.12 -22.26
C GLY A 291 -0.72 -16.86 -22.36
N PHE A 292 0.32 -16.40 -21.65
CA PHE A 292 1.65 -17.00 -21.71
C PHE A 292 1.93 -18.02 -20.60
N GLU A 293 1.24 -17.95 -19.47
CA GLU A 293 1.49 -18.89 -18.37
C GLU A 293 0.83 -20.26 -18.66
N PRO A 294 1.58 -21.38 -18.58
CA PRO A 294 1.03 -22.71 -18.81
C PRO A 294 -0.09 -23.06 -17.82
N ASP A 295 -1.11 -23.79 -18.28
CA ASP A 295 -2.19 -24.30 -17.41
C ASP A 295 -1.66 -25.31 -16.37
N ALA A 296 -0.53 -25.95 -16.67
CA ALA A 296 0.18 -26.88 -15.78
C ALA A 296 0.52 -26.26 -14.42
N THR A 297 0.79 -24.95 -14.38
CA THR A 297 1.12 -24.19 -13.17
C THR A 297 0.00 -24.26 -12.12
N TRP A 298 -1.26 -24.39 -12.52
CA TRP A 298 -2.38 -24.54 -11.57
C TRP A 298 -2.68 -26.01 -11.25
N THR A 299 -2.63 -26.89 -12.27
CA THR A 299 -2.98 -28.31 -12.09
C THR A 299 -1.97 -29.08 -11.24
N ASP A 300 -0.68 -28.79 -11.38
CA ASP A 300 0.39 -29.51 -10.67
C ASP A 300 0.46 -29.12 -9.18
N HIS A 301 -0.11 -27.97 -8.82
CA HIS A 301 -0.12 -27.43 -7.47
C HIS A 301 -1.49 -27.54 -6.77
N GLY A 302 -2.41 -28.33 -7.32
CA GLY A 302 -3.71 -28.61 -6.70
C GLY A 302 -4.70 -27.44 -6.72
N HIS A 303 -4.44 -26.40 -7.51
CA HIS A 303 -5.36 -25.27 -7.70
C HIS A 303 -6.28 -25.54 -8.89
N SER A 304 -7.55 -25.14 -8.77
CA SER A 304 -8.50 -25.30 -9.88
C SER A 304 -8.15 -24.35 -11.02
N LEU A 305 -8.16 -24.86 -12.26
CA LEU A 305 -7.97 -24.04 -13.46
C LEU A 305 -9.01 -22.91 -13.56
N GLY A 306 -10.20 -23.10 -12.97
CA GLY A 306 -11.23 -22.08 -12.88
C GLY A 306 -10.80 -20.81 -12.14
N ASN A 307 -9.82 -20.90 -11.23
CA ASN A 307 -9.31 -19.75 -10.48
C ASN A 307 -8.17 -19.02 -11.20
N LYS A 308 -7.64 -19.56 -12.29
CA LYS A 308 -6.51 -18.98 -13.04
C LYS A 308 -6.74 -17.50 -13.36
N LEU A 309 -7.93 -17.12 -13.80
CA LEU A 309 -8.23 -15.71 -14.13
C LEU A 309 -8.06 -14.78 -12.91
N ILE A 310 -8.58 -15.17 -11.75
CA ILE A 310 -8.56 -14.37 -10.52
C ILE A 310 -7.16 -14.35 -9.93
N ASP A 311 -6.48 -15.50 -9.90
CA ASP A 311 -5.12 -15.62 -9.36
C ASP A 311 -4.14 -14.76 -10.17
N CYS A 312 -4.21 -14.82 -11.50
CA CYS A 312 -3.42 -13.97 -12.39
C CYS A 312 -3.71 -12.47 -12.18
N ALA A 313 -4.99 -12.10 -12.04
CA ALA A 313 -5.38 -10.72 -11.78
C ALA A 313 -4.80 -10.23 -10.45
N SER A 314 -4.90 -11.05 -9.40
CA SER A 314 -4.39 -10.73 -8.07
C SER A 314 -2.86 -10.63 -8.06
N ALA A 315 -2.15 -11.49 -8.80
CA ALA A 315 -0.70 -11.44 -8.91
C ALA A 315 -0.23 -10.16 -9.61
N VAL A 316 -0.90 -9.77 -10.70
CA VAL A 316 -0.60 -8.50 -11.38
C VAL A 316 -0.93 -7.30 -10.49
N ALA A 317 -2.07 -7.31 -9.79
CA ALA A 317 -2.44 -6.23 -8.87
C ALA A 317 -1.44 -6.09 -7.70
N ALA A 318 -1.05 -7.20 -7.09
CA ALA A 318 -0.10 -7.23 -5.97
C ALA A 318 1.29 -6.76 -6.38
N THR A 319 1.76 -7.15 -7.57
CA THR A 319 3.09 -6.75 -8.08
C THR A 319 3.11 -5.32 -8.60
N LEU A 320 2.06 -4.88 -9.31
CA LEU A 320 1.94 -3.51 -9.79
C LEU A 320 1.84 -2.50 -8.65
N ASN A 321 1.14 -2.83 -7.57
CA ASN A 321 0.99 -1.93 -6.41
C ASN A 321 2.05 -2.15 -5.32
N ASN A 322 3.00 -3.08 -5.52
CA ASN A 322 4.07 -3.43 -4.58
C ASN A 322 3.57 -3.87 -3.19
N ILE A 323 2.56 -4.74 -3.17
CA ILE A 323 1.96 -5.24 -1.93
C ILE A 323 2.72 -6.46 -1.41
N GLY A 324 3.12 -7.37 -2.28
CA GLY A 324 3.70 -8.66 -1.90
C GLY A 324 2.69 -9.80 -2.12
N PRO A 325 1.84 -10.15 -1.15
CA PRO A 325 0.86 -11.22 -1.30
C PRO A 325 -0.31 -10.82 -2.21
N GLY A 326 -0.77 -11.77 -3.03
CA GLY A 326 -1.99 -11.71 -3.82
C GLY A 326 -3.06 -12.67 -3.26
N LEU A 327 -3.87 -13.28 -4.13
CA LEU A 327 -4.86 -14.31 -3.80
C LEU A 327 -4.53 -15.62 -4.53
N GLY A 328 -4.96 -16.75 -3.96
CA GLY A 328 -4.83 -18.08 -4.57
C GLY A 328 -3.37 -18.54 -4.64
N THR A 329 -2.84 -18.75 -5.85
CA THR A 329 -1.46 -19.23 -6.07
C THR A 329 -0.38 -18.28 -5.57
N VAL A 330 -0.73 -17.02 -5.28
CA VAL A 330 0.15 -16.01 -4.67
C VAL A 330 -0.38 -15.54 -3.31
N GLY A 331 -1.27 -16.33 -2.68
CA GLY A 331 -1.88 -16.03 -1.39
C GLY A 331 -0.89 -15.93 -0.22
N ALA A 332 -1.43 -15.65 0.97
CA ALA A 332 -0.65 -15.38 2.19
C ALA A 332 0.37 -16.47 2.56
N THR A 333 0.08 -17.72 2.24
CA THR A 333 0.91 -18.89 2.55
C THR A 333 1.67 -19.43 1.33
N GLN A 334 1.44 -18.87 0.16
CA GLN A 334 2.04 -19.30 -1.11
C GLN A 334 3.17 -18.37 -1.54
N ASN A 335 3.83 -18.71 -2.64
CA ASN A 335 4.97 -17.95 -3.15
C ASN A 335 4.98 -17.87 -4.68
N TYR A 336 5.78 -16.93 -5.19
CA TYR A 336 5.94 -16.71 -6.63
C TYR A 336 6.85 -17.73 -7.32
N ALA A 337 7.39 -18.74 -6.62
CA ALA A 337 8.34 -19.69 -7.22
C ALA A 337 7.69 -20.58 -8.28
N VAL A 338 6.38 -20.80 -8.15
CA VAL A 338 5.55 -21.63 -9.03
C VAL A 338 5.45 -21.06 -10.46
N PHE A 339 5.59 -19.75 -10.64
CA PHE A 339 5.44 -19.11 -11.95
C PHE A 339 6.62 -19.35 -12.90
N SER A 340 6.33 -19.33 -14.20
CA SER A 340 7.32 -19.41 -15.25
C SER A 340 8.37 -18.28 -15.18
N PRO A 341 9.58 -18.47 -15.75
CA PRO A 341 10.60 -17.42 -15.81
C PRO A 341 10.10 -16.14 -16.50
N PHE A 342 9.24 -16.26 -17.51
CA PHE A 342 8.65 -15.13 -18.21
C PHE A 342 7.73 -14.32 -17.30
N ALA A 343 6.83 -14.99 -16.56
CA ALA A 343 5.96 -14.33 -15.60
C ALA A 343 6.75 -13.61 -14.48
N LYS A 344 7.84 -14.22 -14.00
CA LYS A 344 8.74 -13.57 -13.02
C LYS A 344 9.40 -12.29 -13.56
N LEU A 345 9.80 -12.27 -14.84
CA LEU A 345 10.31 -11.05 -15.48
C LEU A 345 9.22 -9.98 -15.59
N LEU A 346 8.00 -10.37 -15.97
CA LEU A 346 6.85 -9.47 -16.02
C LEU A 346 6.56 -8.86 -14.63
N PHE A 347 6.53 -9.67 -13.58
CA PHE A 347 6.36 -9.20 -12.20
C PHE A 347 7.45 -8.23 -11.77
N THR A 348 8.71 -8.51 -12.11
CA THR A 348 9.83 -7.61 -11.79
C THR A 348 9.64 -6.25 -12.46
N PHE A 349 9.22 -6.24 -13.73
CA PHE A 349 8.92 -5.02 -14.47
C PHE A 349 7.74 -4.24 -13.84
N LEU A 350 6.67 -4.94 -13.46
CA LEU A 350 5.50 -4.34 -12.80
C LEU A 350 5.84 -3.71 -11.45
N MET A 351 6.64 -4.38 -10.62
CA MET A 351 7.08 -3.84 -9.32
C MET A 351 7.91 -2.56 -9.49
N MET A 352 8.87 -2.56 -10.44
CA MET A 352 9.66 -1.37 -10.76
C MET A 352 8.76 -0.21 -11.18
N LEU A 353 7.79 -0.48 -12.04
CA LEU A 353 6.87 0.51 -12.58
C LEU A 353 5.91 1.06 -11.51
N GLY A 354 5.44 0.21 -10.60
CA GLY A 354 4.69 0.62 -9.42
C GLY A 354 5.49 1.51 -8.47
N ARG A 355 6.79 1.26 -8.32
CA ARG A 355 7.64 1.95 -7.34
C ARG A 355 8.18 3.28 -7.84
N LEU A 356 8.49 3.39 -9.13
CA LEU A 356 9.10 4.58 -9.75
C LEU A 356 8.06 5.63 -10.19
N GLU A 357 6.78 5.42 -9.88
CA GLU A 357 5.64 6.14 -10.43
C GLU A 357 5.57 6.09 -11.96
N LEU A 358 4.43 5.61 -12.48
CA LEU A 358 4.15 5.38 -13.90
C LEU A 358 4.66 6.46 -14.88
N PHE A 359 4.44 7.73 -14.55
CA PHE A 359 4.81 8.83 -15.44
C PHE A 359 6.32 8.97 -15.61
N ALA A 360 7.12 8.70 -14.57
CA ALA A 360 8.57 8.85 -14.66
C ALA A 360 9.16 7.86 -15.67
N ILE A 361 8.70 6.61 -15.66
CA ILE A 361 9.15 5.60 -16.62
C ILE A 361 8.59 5.89 -18.02
N LEU A 362 7.30 6.26 -18.12
CA LEU A 362 6.68 6.49 -19.42
C LEU A 362 7.34 7.66 -20.17
N VAL A 363 7.76 8.71 -19.44
CA VAL A 363 8.50 9.84 -20.02
C VAL A 363 9.85 9.39 -20.59
N LEU A 364 10.56 8.48 -19.95
CA LEU A 364 11.83 7.92 -20.47
C LEU A 364 11.61 7.12 -21.76
N ALA A 365 10.45 6.49 -21.93
CA ALA A 365 10.09 5.79 -23.17
C ALA A 365 9.71 6.73 -24.32
N MET A 366 9.43 8.02 -24.05
CA MET A 366 9.07 8.97 -25.10
C MET A 366 10.32 9.47 -25.85
N PRO A 367 10.41 9.28 -27.18
CA PRO A 367 11.55 9.74 -27.98
C PRO A 367 11.74 11.27 -27.97
N SER A 368 10.70 12.03 -27.61
CA SER A 368 10.75 13.49 -27.46
C SER A 368 11.56 13.92 -26.24
N PHE A 369 11.61 13.12 -25.18
CA PHE A 369 12.39 13.42 -23.97
C PHE A 369 13.90 13.46 -24.26
N TRP A 370 14.37 12.58 -25.15
CA TRP A 370 15.77 12.45 -25.51
C TRP A 370 16.24 13.46 -26.56
N ARG A 371 15.32 14.20 -27.18
CA ARG A 371 15.67 15.27 -28.11
C ARG A 371 15.97 16.55 -27.33
N VAL A 372 17.25 16.80 -27.11
CA VAL A 372 17.75 18.10 -26.64
C VAL A 372 17.34 19.14 -27.69
N ARG A 373 16.56 20.14 -27.29
CA ARG A 373 16.27 21.34 -28.09
C ARG A 373 17.30 22.41 -27.80
#